data_AF-A0A3D2XK99-F1
#
_entry.id   AF-A0A3D2XK99-F1
#
_cell.length_a   1.000
_cell.length_b   1.000
_cell.length_c   1.000
_cell.angle_alpha   90.00
_cell.angle_beta   90.00
_cell.angle_gamma   90.00
#
_symmetry.space_group_name_H-M   'P 1'
#
loop_
_entity.id
_entity.type
_entity.pdbx_description
1 polymer ?
#
loop_
_entity_poly.entity_id
_entity_poly.type
_entity_poly.pdbx_seq_one_letter_code
_entity_poly.pdbx_strand_id
1 'polypeptide(L)'
;MKKILLQLWPFIKNYKKHVVLNILFNLLYALFGTLAFVSLIPMLNVLFDKTQKITKAPVWNGIGDLKNYANDSLNFKITALLDAGNGQMALLIVVGVVVATFFLKNLFGYLSMQHVMYLKNGILTDLRKHMYKHIVELPVSFYAKRKKGDIMARILGDINEMQNSFFIILELIVREPLTIVFSLIVMFTLSWQLSLFVLLFIPISGFLISNIGKRLKRQSLKAQEESGLLISTVEETLSGLKIVKSYNAEASFKQRFSNSADRILRLINKIGNKNNLAGPLSEFLGIVTIAALLWYGGKLVLIEKAIEGTTFIGFMGLAYGILTPAKAISKASYKVKNGIAAADRVFEVLESEDSMSDEENAKFISEFNKSIALKNIVFKYEKENVLNDFSISVKKGQTVALVGQSGSGKSTIANLLTRFYDVNEGSIEIDGIDIKKFTKKSL
;
A
#
# COMPACT_ATOMS: atom_id res chain seq x y z
N MET A 1 -8.47 3.50 -6.84
CA MET A 1 -7.59 4.49 -6.16
C MET A 1 -8.38 5.53 -5.38
N LYS A 2 -9.22 6.36 -6.02
CA LYS A 2 -10.02 7.39 -5.30
C LYS A 2 -10.85 6.82 -4.14
N LYS A 3 -11.51 5.68 -4.34
CA LYS A 3 -12.31 4.98 -3.31
C LYS A 3 -11.50 4.65 -2.04
N ILE A 4 -10.32 4.04 -2.19
CA ILE A 4 -9.48 3.61 -1.05
C ILE A 4 -8.89 4.80 -0.29
N LEU A 5 -8.46 5.84 -1.01
CA LEU A 5 -7.99 7.07 -0.39
C LEU A 5 -9.09 7.71 0.48
N LEU A 6 -10.34 7.70 0.00
CA LEU A 6 -11.49 8.19 0.76
C LEU A 6 -11.80 7.29 1.96
N GLN A 7 -11.80 5.97 1.78
CA GLN A 7 -12.06 5.00 2.86
C GLN A 7 -10.97 5.01 3.95
N LEU A 8 -9.70 5.26 3.61
CA LEU A 8 -8.60 5.39 4.57
C LEU A 8 -8.50 6.79 5.20
N TRP A 9 -9.14 7.81 4.61
CA TRP A 9 -9.05 9.19 5.08
C TRP A 9 -9.36 9.39 6.58
N PRO A 10 -10.40 8.74 7.16
CA PRO A 10 -10.68 8.85 8.60
C PRO A 10 -9.49 8.44 9.47
N PHE A 11 -8.77 7.38 9.06
CA PHE A 11 -7.59 6.90 9.77
C PHE A 11 -6.36 7.79 9.53
N ILE A 12 -6.20 8.31 8.30
CA ILE A 12 -5.08 9.20 7.94
C ILE A 12 -5.16 10.54 8.69
N LYS A 13 -6.37 11.07 8.91
CA LYS A 13 -6.58 12.39 9.54
C LYS A 13 -5.94 12.49 10.92
N ASN A 14 -5.90 11.39 11.69
CA ASN A 14 -5.26 11.34 13.01
C ASN A 14 -3.75 11.56 12.95
N TYR A 15 -3.12 11.30 11.80
CA TYR A 15 -1.67 11.43 11.59
C TYR A 15 -1.33 12.54 10.58
N LYS A 16 -2.21 13.52 10.37
CA LYS A 16 -2.02 14.63 9.41
C LYS A 16 -0.66 15.34 9.52
N LYS A 17 -0.12 15.48 10.73
CA LYS A 17 1.21 16.08 10.98
C LYS A 17 2.31 15.29 10.27
N HIS A 18 2.27 13.95 10.36
CA HIS A 18 3.25 13.08 9.71
C HIS A 18 3.10 13.07 8.20
N VAL A 19 1.88 13.20 7.67
CA VAL A 19 1.64 13.35 6.22
C VAL A 19 2.29 14.63 5.70
N VAL A 20 2.02 15.78 6.35
CA VAL A 20 2.57 17.08 5.93
C VAL A 20 4.09 17.09 6.01
N LEU A 21 4.66 16.62 7.13
CA LEU A 21 6.12 16.54 7.29
C LEU A 21 6.76 15.57 6.29
N ASN A 22 6.10 14.45 5.99
CA ASN A 22 6.58 13.52 4.97
C ASN A 22 6.64 14.17 3.59
N ILE A 23 5.59 14.89 3.18
CA ILE A 23 5.56 15.60 1.89
C ILE A 23 6.66 16.66 1.85
N LEU A 24 6.80 17.45 2.92
CA LEU A 24 7.86 18.47 3.03
C LEU A 24 9.25 17.86 2.88
N PHE A 25 9.57 16.79 3.61
CA PHE A 25 10.88 16.15 3.53
C PHE A 25 11.10 15.42 2.20
N ASN A 26 10.06 14.88 1.56
CA ASN A 26 10.17 14.36 0.19
C ASN A 26 10.47 15.45 -0.83
N LEU A 27 9.89 16.65 -0.66
CA LEU A 27 10.18 17.81 -1.49
C LEU A 27 11.65 18.22 -1.33
N LEU A 28 12.13 18.34 -0.08
CA LEU A 28 13.52 18.65 0.20
C LEU A 28 14.47 17.54 -0.31
N TYR A 29 14.11 16.27 -0.13
CA TYR A 29 14.86 15.13 -0.68
C TYR A 29 15.02 15.25 -2.20
N ALA A 30 13.93 15.55 -2.92
CA ALA A 30 13.95 15.70 -4.36
C ALA A 30 14.82 16.90 -4.79
N LEU A 31 14.64 18.05 -4.13
CA LEU A 31 15.42 19.27 -4.38
C LEU A 31 16.92 19.04 -4.16
N PHE A 32 17.32 18.57 -2.98
CA PHE A 32 18.73 18.30 -2.67
C PHE A 32 19.28 17.13 -3.49
N GLY A 33 18.44 16.18 -3.92
CA GLY A 33 18.80 15.14 -4.86
C GLY A 33 19.26 15.70 -6.20
N THR A 34 18.52 16.66 -6.76
CA THR A 34 18.90 17.37 -7.99
C THR A 34 20.11 18.28 -7.76
N LEU A 35 20.12 19.08 -6.69
CA LEU A 35 21.23 19.98 -6.37
C LEU A 35 22.56 19.24 -6.14
N ALA A 36 22.52 18.03 -5.57
CA ALA A 36 23.70 17.20 -5.38
C ALA A 36 24.42 16.91 -6.70
N PHE A 37 23.68 16.57 -7.77
CA PHE A 37 24.28 16.37 -9.09
C PHE A 37 24.72 17.68 -9.74
N VAL A 38 23.96 18.77 -9.57
CA VAL A 38 24.36 20.11 -10.06
C VAL A 38 25.65 20.58 -9.40
N SER A 39 25.83 20.30 -8.11
CA SER A 39 27.03 20.68 -7.36
C SER A 39 28.33 20.03 -7.86
N LEU A 40 28.22 18.95 -8.65
CA LEU A 40 29.37 18.36 -9.33
C LEU A 40 29.89 19.25 -10.46
N ILE A 41 29.06 20.09 -11.09
CA ILE A 41 29.49 20.92 -12.23
C ILE A 41 30.57 21.93 -11.80
N PRO A 42 30.39 22.75 -10.74
CA PRO A 42 31.46 23.63 -10.26
C PRO A 42 32.72 22.86 -9.84
N MET A 43 32.57 21.63 -9.32
CA MET A 43 33.71 20.82 -8.87
C MET A 43 34.56 20.41 -10.07
N LEU A 44 33.90 19.94 -11.12
CA LEU A 44 34.54 19.60 -12.38
C LEU A 44 35.12 20.85 -13.08
N ASN A 45 34.46 22.01 -12.96
CA ASN A 45 35.00 23.27 -13.49
C ASN A 45 36.31 23.69 -12.82
N VAL A 46 36.42 23.52 -11.50
CA VAL A 46 37.69 23.76 -10.79
C VAL A 46 38.75 22.72 -11.20
N LEU A 47 38.36 21.45 -11.31
CA LEU A 47 39.29 20.36 -11.63
C LEU A 47 39.85 20.44 -13.07
N PHE A 48 39.04 20.86 -14.04
CA PHE A 48 39.41 20.96 -15.45
C PHE A 48 39.81 22.37 -15.90
N ASP A 49 39.98 23.30 -14.96
CA ASP A 49 40.33 24.70 -15.23
C ASP A 49 39.35 25.40 -16.22
N LYS A 50 38.05 25.20 -15.96
CA LYS A 50 36.92 25.77 -16.73
C LYS A 50 36.08 26.73 -15.89
N THR A 51 36.59 27.20 -14.75
CA THR A 51 35.83 28.13 -13.89
C THR A 51 35.65 29.47 -14.60
N GLN A 52 34.41 29.91 -14.81
CA GLN A 52 34.14 31.25 -15.32
C GLN A 52 34.62 32.29 -14.30
N LYS A 53 35.57 33.14 -14.70
CA LYS A 53 36.12 34.18 -13.83
C LYS A 53 35.09 35.27 -13.60
N ILE A 54 34.48 35.29 -12.42
CA ILE A 54 33.57 36.36 -11.99
C ILE A 54 34.38 37.32 -11.12
N THR A 55 34.64 38.52 -11.62
CA THR A 55 35.47 39.53 -10.96
C THR A 55 34.68 40.59 -10.21
N LYS A 56 33.33 40.61 -10.35
CA LYS A 56 32.44 41.52 -9.63
C LYS A 56 31.55 40.76 -8.65
N ALA A 57 31.38 41.30 -7.44
CA ALA A 57 30.50 40.71 -6.44
C ALA A 57 29.04 40.70 -6.95
N PRO A 58 28.33 39.56 -6.92
CA PRO A 58 26.96 39.49 -7.38
C PRO A 58 26.03 40.27 -6.43
N VAL A 59 25.02 40.94 -7.01
CA VAL A 59 24.04 41.73 -6.26
C VAL A 59 22.76 40.90 -6.12
N TRP A 60 22.18 40.89 -4.92
CA TRP A 60 20.94 40.17 -4.65
C TRP A 60 19.73 40.95 -5.21
N ASN A 61 19.12 40.44 -6.29
CA ASN A 61 17.98 41.09 -6.97
C ASN A 61 16.61 40.47 -6.63
N GLY A 62 16.52 39.66 -5.55
CA GLY A 62 15.28 39.05 -5.06
C GLY A 62 15.18 37.54 -5.25
N ILE A 63 14.04 36.95 -4.86
CA ILE A 63 13.85 35.49 -4.78
C ILE A 63 13.96 34.80 -6.15
N GLY A 64 13.60 35.49 -7.25
CA GLY A 64 13.69 34.95 -8.61
C GLY A 64 15.13 34.76 -9.13
N ASP A 65 16.10 35.47 -8.55
CA ASP A 65 17.51 35.43 -8.98
C ASP A 65 18.40 34.60 -8.03
N LEU A 66 17.79 33.89 -7.07
CA LEU A 66 18.49 33.07 -6.07
C LEU A 66 19.46 32.06 -6.70
N LYS A 67 19.09 31.44 -7.84
CA LYS A 67 19.93 30.47 -8.54
C LYS A 67 21.21 31.11 -9.09
N ASN A 68 21.07 32.23 -9.79
CA ASN A 68 22.21 32.92 -10.41
C ASN A 68 23.08 33.54 -9.34
N TYR A 69 22.49 34.21 -8.35
CA TYR A 69 23.22 34.76 -7.21
C TYR A 69 24.03 33.70 -6.44
N ALA A 70 23.44 32.52 -6.18
CA ALA A 70 24.14 31.44 -5.48
C ALA A 70 25.32 30.89 -6.30
N ASN A 71 25.11 30.64 -7.60
CA ASN A 71 26.17 30.19 -8.51
C ASN A 71 27.27 31.25 -8.64
N ASP A 72 26.90 32.51 -8.84
CA ASP A 72 27.83 33.62 -9.06
C ASP A 72 28.61 33.95 -7.79
N SER A 73 28.00 33.84 -6.61
CA SER A 73 28.69 34.06 -5.34
C SER A 73 29.71 32.96 -5.05
N LEU A 74 29.35 31.71 -5.37
CA LEU A 74 30.23 30.56 -5.25
C LEU A 74 31.38 30.67 -6.26
N ASN A 75 31.10 30.98 -7.51
CA ASN A 75 32.11 31.20 -8.55
C ASN A 75 33.01 32.40 -8.26
N PHE A 76 32.49 33.50 -7.69
CA PHE A 76 33.29 34.66 -7.27
C PHE A 76 34.28 34.29 -6.17
N LYS A 77 33.85 33.56 -5.13
CA LYS A 77 34.74 33.07 -4.07
C LYS A 77 35.81 32.10 -4.60
N ILE A 78 35.43 31.22 -5.51
CA ILE A 78 36.36 30.28 -6.17
C ILE A 78 37.37 31.06 -7.03
N THR A 79 36.90 32.01 -7.84
CA THR A 79 37.77 32.84 -8.70
C THR A 79 38.80 33.60 -7.86
N ALA A 80 38.37 34.22 -6.76
CA ALA A 80 39.27 34.92 -5.84
C ALA A 80 40.35 34.00 -5.23
N LEU A 81 40.00 32.75 -4.91
CA LEU A 81 40.95 31.76 -4.38
C LEU A 81 41.89 31.18 -5.44
N LEU A 82 41.38 30.97 -6.65
CA LEU A 82 42.18 30.52 -7.80
C LEU A 82 43.19 31.58 -8.23
N ASP A 83 42.77 32.86 -8.32
CA ASP A 83 43.65 33.98 -8.66
C ASP A 83 44.68 34.25 -7.54
N ALA A 84 44.38 33.89 -6.28
CA ALA A 84 45.32 33.92 -5.15
C ALA A 84 46.27 32.69 -5.09
N GLY A 85 46.24 31.79 -6.07
CA GLY A 85 47.09 30.59 -6.14
C GLY A 85 46.67 29.43 -5.22
N ASN A 86 45.51 29.51 -4.56
CA ASN A 86 45.03 28.53 -3.59
C ASN A 86 44.03 27.52 -4.19
N GLY A 87 44.43 26.85 -5.28
CA GLY A 87 43.59 25.89 -6.00
C GLY A 87 43.10 24.71 -5.15
N GLN A 88 43.90 24.25 -4.18
CA GLN A 88 43.50 23.21 -3.24
C GLN A 88 42.33 23.64 -2.34
N MET A 89 42.33 24.89 -1.88
CA MET A 89 41.26 25.43 -1.03
C MET A 89 39.98 25.64 -1.84
N ALA A 90 40.10 26.10 -3.09
CA ALA A 90 38.97 26.19 -4.02
C ALA A 90 38.32 24.82 -4.24
N LEU A 91 39.11 23.77 -4.47
CA LEU A 91 38.62 22.41 -4.62
C LEU A 91 37.94 21.90 -3.33
N LEU A 92 38.53 22.14 -2.15
CA LEU A 92 37.96 21.74 -0.86
C LEU A 92 36.59 22.38 -0.61
N ILE A 93 36.39 23.65 -0.97
CA ILE A 93 35.09 24.32 -0.85
C ILE A 93 34.05 23.61 -1.69
N VAL A 94 34.35 23.31 -2.96
CA VAL A 94 33.34 22.69 -3.83
C VAL A 94 33.08 21.24 -3.43
N VAL A 95 34.10 20.49 -3.03
CA VAL A 95 33.92 19.15 -2.45
C VAL A 95 33.05 19.22 -1.20
N GLY A 96 33.26 20.23 -0.34
CA GLY A 96 32.41 20.48 0.83
C GLY A 96 30.94 20.72 0.46
N VAL A 97 30.67 21.48 -0.61
CA VAL A 97 29.31 21.69 -1.13
C VAL A 97 28.69 20.39 -1.66
N VAL A 98 29.47 19.58 -2.40
CA VAL A 98 29.01 18.25 -2.86
C VAL A 98 28.67 17.36 -1.67
N VAL A 99 29.56 17.25 -0.68
CA VAL A 99 29.31 16.43 0.52
C VAL A 99 28.09 16.94 1.29
N ALA A 100 27.96 18.26 1.49
CA ALA A 100 26.84 18.85 2.21
C ALA A 100 25.50 18.60 1.50
N THR A 101 25.43 18.74 0.17
CA THR A 101 24.19 18.49 -0.58
C THR A 101 23.80 17.01 -0.60
N PHE A 102 24.75 16.09 -0.74
CA PHE A 102 24.49 14.65 -0.59
C PHE A 102 24.09 14.27 0.84
N PHE A 103 24.70 14.87 1.85
CA PHE A 103 24.32 14.65 3.25
C PHE A 103 22.89 15.12 3.50
N LEU A 104 22.53 16.34 3.09
CA LEU A 104 21.19 16.89 3.25
C LEU A 104 20.14 16.06 2.50
N LYS A 105 20.44 15.63 1.26
CA LYS A 105 19.59 14.67 0.52
C LYS A 105 19.29 13.44 1.38
N ASN A 106 20.32 12.77 1.90
CA ASN A 106 20.13 11.54 2.68
C ASN A 106 19.42 11.79 4.02
N LEU A 107 19.72 12.91 4.70
CA LEU A 107 19.05 13.32 5.93
C LEU A 107 17.54 13.51 5.73
N PHE A 108 17.14 14.26 4.71
CA PHE A 108 15.72 14.45 4.40
C PHE A 108 15.05 13.16 3.91
N GLY A 109 15.79 12.29 3.21
CA GLY A 109 15.32 10.96 2.87
C GLY A 109 15.02 10.10 4.11
N TYR A 110 15.90 10.13 5.11
CA TYR A 110 15.70 9.45 6.38
C TYR A 110 14.51 10.02 7.17
N LEU A 111 14.43 11.34 7.33
CA LEU A 111 13.32 12.00 8.04
C LEU A 111 11.97 11.74 7.36
N SER A 112 11.94 11.75 6.03
CA SER A 112 10.78 11.33 5.25
C SER A 112 10.35 9.90 5.61
N MET A 113 11.29 8.95 5.57
CA MET A 113 11.05 7.54 5.86
C MET A 113 10.59 7.30 7.31
N GLN A 114 11.13 8.06 8.27
CA GLN A 114 10.71 8.01 9.67
C GLN A 114 9.24 8.41 9.83
N HIS A 115 8.81 9.52 9.21
CA HIS A 115 7.41 9.93 9.25
C HIS A 115 6.48 9.01 8.48
N VAL A 116 6.94 8.40 7.37
CA VAL A 116 6.22 7.30 6.73
C VAL A 116 5.99 6.19 7.74
N MET A 117 7.00 5.75 8.50
CA MET A 117 6.85 4.64 9.45
C MET A 117 5.85 4.91 10.58
N TYR A 118 5.82 6.12 11.14
CA TYR A 118 4.81 6.48 12.14
C TYR A 118 3.40 6.45 11.55
N LEU A 119 3.22 7.00 10.35
CA LEU A 119 1.95 6.95 9.63
C LEU A 119 1.56 5.49 9.32
N LYS A 120 2.53 4.67 8.90
CA LYS A 120 2.38 3.24 8.57
C LYS A 120 1.85 2.45 9.75
N ASN A 121 2.56 2.49 10.85
CA ASN A 121 2.25 1.67 12.02
C ASN A 121 1.04 2.21 12.78
N GLY A 122 0.82 3.53 12.76
CA GLY A 122 -0.36 4.16 13.33
C GLY A 122 -1.65 3.71 12.64
N ILE A 123 -1.73 3.88 11.31
CA ILE A 123 -2.90 3.48 10.52
C ILE A 123 -3.16 1.96 10.64
N LEU A 124 -2.11 1.14 10.59
CA LEU A 124 -2.25 -0.32 10.75
C LEU A 124 -2.87 -0.68 12.11
N THR A 125 -2.38 -0.04 13.18
CA THR A 125 -2.90 -0.26 14.53
C THR A 125 -4.36 0.16 14.65
N ASP A 126 -4.71 1.33 14.12
CA ASP A 126 -6.08 1.85 14.21
C ASP A 126 -7.07 1.02 13.39
N LEU A 127 -6.68 0.57 12.21
CA LEU A 127 -7.47 -0.37 11.41
C LEU A 127 -7.70 -1.69 12.14
N ARG A 128 -6.68 -2.25 12.79
CA ARG A 128 -6.81 -3.49 13.57
C ARG A 128 -7.73 -3.31 14.77
N LYS A 129 -7.59 -2.20 15.51
CA LYS A 129 -8.48 -1.88 16.63
C LYS A 129 -9.92 -1.74 16.18
N HIS A 130 -10.15 -1.00 15.09
CA HIS A 130 -11.48 -0.76 14.56
C HIS A 130 -12.12 -2.04 14.01
N MET A 131 -11.37 -2.83 13.24
CA MET A 131 -11.81 -4.14 12.73
C MET A 131 -12.14 -5.11 13.87
N TYR A 132 -11.29 -5.18 14.91
CA TYR A 132 -11.55 -6.05 16.05
C TYR A 132 -12.82 -5.64 16.80
N LYS A 133 -13.01 -4.34 17.04
CA LYS A 133 -14.24 -3.81 17.65
C LYS A 133 -15.46 -4.20 16.82
N HIS A 134 -15.42 -3.95 15.51
CA HIS A 134 -16.51 -4.26 14.59
C HIS A 134 -16.85 -5.75 14.57
N ILE A 135 -15.84 -6.62 14.59
CA ILE A 135 -16.03 -8.08 14.64
C ILE A 135 -16.75 -8.53 15.93
N VAL A 136 -16.51 -7.87 17.06
CA VAL A 136 -17.19 -8.24 18.31
C VAL A 136 -18.64 -7.73 18.31
N GLU A 137 -18.92 -6.65 17.60
CA GLU A 137 -20.25 -6.01 17.54
C GLU A 137 -21.17 -6.65 16.49
N LEU A 138 -20.63 -7.27 15.44
CA LEU A 138 -21.42 -7.89 14.38
C LEU A 138 -22.25 -9.09 14.87
N PRO A 139 -23.46 -9.28 14.32
CA PRO A 139 -24.35 -10.34 14.74
C PRO A 139 -23.83 -11.74 14.38
N VAL A 140 -24.25 -12.75 15.14
CA VAL A 140 -23.87 -14.16 14.91
C VAL A 140 -24.27 -14.63 13.49
N SER A 141 -25.34 -14.08 12.94
CA SER A 141 -25.80 -14.34 11.57
C SER A 141 -24.77 -13.97 10.49
N PHE A 142 -23.94 -12.95 10.73
CA PHE A 142 -22.83 -12.58 9.84
C PHE A 142 -21.78 -13.69 9.76
N TYR A 143 -21.49 -14.34 10.89
CA TYR A 143 -20.49 -15.41 11.00
C TYR A 143 -21.01 -16.77 10.52
N ALA A 144 -22.32 -17.03 10.60
CA ALA A 144 -22.91 -18.25 10.05
C ALA A 144 -22.61 -18.43 8.55
N LYS A 145 -22.44 -17.32 7.81
CA LYS A 145 -22.18 -17.33 6.36
C LYS A 145 -20.69 -17.32 5.99
N ARG A 146 -19.78 -17.22 6.96
CA ARG A 146 -18.34 -17.05 6.70
C ARG A 146 -17.49 -18.01 7.52
N LYS A 147 -16.45 -18.56 6.89
CA LYS A 147 -15.45 -19.36 7.60
C LYS A 147 -14.66 -18.47 8.55
N LYS A 148 -14.36 -18.96 9.78
CA LYS A 148 -13.49 -18.26 10.75
C LYS A 148 -12.13 -17.87 10.13
N GLY A 149 -11.59 -18.73 9.26
CA GLY A 149 -10.34 -18.48 8.54
C GLY A 149 -10.38 -17.27 7.59
N ASP A 150 -11.55 -16.96 7.01
CA ASP A 150 -11.71 -15.79 6.12
C ASP A 150 -11.54 -14.50 6.92
N ILE A 151 -12.21 -14.38 8.07
CA ILE A 151 -12.09 -13.23 8.98
C ILE A 151 -10.64 -13.06 9.48
N MET A 152 -9.97 -14.16 9.83
CA MET A 152 -8.56 -14.14 10.23
C MET A 152 -7.65 -13.64 9.10
N ALA A 153 -7.89 -14.08 7.86
CA ALA A 153 -7.14 -13.63 6.69
C ALA A 153 -7.33 -12.12 6.43
N ARG A 154 -8.54 -11.58 6.68
CA ARG A 154 -8.80 -10.14 6.58
C ARG A 154 -7.95 -9.33 7.55
N ILE A 155 -7.96 -9.70 8.84
CA ILE A 155 -7.27 -8.94 9.90
C ILE A 155 -5.75 -9.04 9.78
N LEU A 156 -5.22 -10.25 9.59
CA LEU A 156 -3.79 -10.51 9.63
C LEU A 156 -3.11 -10.25 8.29
N GLY A 157 -3.76 -10.66 7.20
CA GLY A 157 -3.22 -10.58 5.84
C GLY A 157 -3.63 -9.30 5.12
N ASP A 158 -4.93 -9.15 4.84
CA ASP A 158 -5.42 -8.11 3.92
C ASP A 158 -5.18 -6.69 4.45
N ILE A 159 -5.34 -6.44 5.77
CA ILE A 159 -4.99 -5.13 6.35
C ILE A 159 -3.50 -4.79 6.10
N ASN A 160 -2.60 -5.76 6.26
CA ASN A 160 -1.16 -5.55 6.05
C ASN A 160 -0.83 -5.32 4.56
N GLU A 161 -1.45 -6.08 3.65
CA GLU A 161 -1.27 -5.90 2.21
C GLU A 161 -1.81 -4.54 1.74
N MET A 162 -3.01 -4.16 2.19
CA MET A 162 -3.60 -2.84 1.92
C MET A 162 -2.69 -1.72 2.39
N GLN A 163 -2.22 -1.79 3.64
CA GLN A 163 -1.32 -0.81 4.23
C GLN A 163 -0.03 -0.70 3.41
N ASN A 164 0.68 -1.81 3.17
CA ASN A 164 1.92 -1.80 2.40
C ASN A 164 1.73 -1.15 1.02
N SER A 165 0.66 -1.50 0.32
CA SER A 165 0.33 -0.92 -0.98
C SER A 165 0.06 0.57 -0.91
N PHE A 166 -0.70 1.04 0.09
CA PHE A 166 -0.99 2.45 0.29
C PHE A 166 0.29 3.30 0.46
N PHE A 167 1.26 2.82 1.23
CA PHE A 167 2.52 3.56 1.43
C PHE A 167 3.43 3.55 0.21
N ILE A 168 3.44 2.46 -0.54
CA ILE A 168 4.10 2.41 -1.85
C ILE A 168 3.48 3.48 -2.77
N ILE A 169 2.16 3.61 -2.80
CA ILE A 169 1.47 4.64 -3.61
C ILE A 169 1.88 6.04 -3.16
N LEU A 170 1.92 6.30 -1.85
CA LEU A 170 2.27 7.60 -1.29
C LEU A 170 3.68 8.02 -1.71
N GLU A 171 4.65 7.09 -1.65
CA GLU A 171 6.01 7.32 -2.12
C GLU A 171 6.07 7.64 -3.62
N LEU A 172 5.30 6.92 -4.44
CA LEU A 172 5.32 7.07 -5.90
C LEU A 172 4.54 8.26 -6.46
N ILE A 173 3.56 8.77 -5.72
CA ILE A 173 2.79 9.94 -6.12
C ILE A 173 3.50 11.22 -5.67
N VAL A 174 4.25 11.16 -4.56
CA VAL A 174 4.90 12.34 -3.99
C VAL A 174 6.38 12.39 -4.36
N ARG A 175 7.18 11.41 -3.92
CA ARG A 175 8.65 11.48 -3.99
C ARG A 175 9.19 11.35 -5.41
N GLU A 176 8.75 10.32 -6.14
CA GLU A 176 9.28 10.05 -7.47
C GLU A 176 8.94 11.14 -8.49
N PRO A 177 7.69 11.64 -8.58
CA PRO A 177 7.34 12.71 -9.52
C PRO A 177 8.03 14.02 -9.16
N LEU A 178 8.16 14.37 -7.88
CA LEU A 178 8.92 15.55 -7.47
C LEU A 178 10.39 15.43 -7.91
N THR A 179 11.02 14.27 -7.71
CA THR A 179 12.41 14.04 -8.13
C THR A 179 12.57 14.18 -9.65
N ILE A 180 11.64 13.63 -10.42
CA ILE A 180 11.63 13.75 -11.89
C ILE A 180 11.41 15.20 -12.30
N VAL A 181 10.44 15.91 -11.71
CA VAL A 181 10.11 17.31 -12.05
C VAL A 181 11.28 18.24 -11.73
N PHE A 182 11.84 18.19 -10.53
CA PHE A 182 13.01 19.02 -10.18
C PHE A 182 14.20 18.75 -11.09
N SER A 183 14.46 17.47 -11.38
CA SER A 183 15.57 17.09 -12.26
C SER A 183 15.33 17.55 -13.70
N LEU A 184 14.12 17.39 -14.24
CA LEU A 184 13.76 17.89 -15.58
C LEU A 184 13.87 19.41 -15.66
N ILE A 185 13.36 20.16 -14.68
CA ILE A 185 13.49 21.62 -14.64
C ILE A 185 14.96 22.02 -14.77
N VAL A 186 15.84 21.43 -13.96
CA VAL A 186 17.27 21.71 -14.04
C VAL A 186 17.87 21.26 -15.38
N MET A 187 17.54 20.07 -15.87
CA MET A 187 18.03 19.57 -17.16
C MET A 187 17.65 20.48 -18.32
N PHE A 188 16.41 20.99 -18.36
CA PHE A 188 15.96 21.96 -19.37
C PHE A 188 16.75 23.27 -19.30
N THR A 189 17.18 23.69 -18.10
CA THR A 189 18.08 24.86 -17.97
C THR A 189 19.52 24.60 -18.41
N LEU A 190 19.96 23.33 -18.47
CA LEU A 190 21.29 22.97 -18.97
C LEU A 190 21.29 22.75 -20.48
N SER A 191 20.33 21.98 -21.00
CA SER A 191 20.12 21.76 -22.43
C SER A 191 18.71 21.24 -22.69
N TRP A 192 17.95 22.00 -23.47
CA TRP A 192 16.61 21.60 -23.88
C TRP A 192 16.62 20.44 -24.89
N GLN A 193 17.64 20.37 -25.78
CA GLN A 193 17.77 19.30 -26.78
C GLN A 193 17.97 17.93 -26.12
N LEU A 194 18.90 17.83 -25.16
CA LEU A 194 19.13 16.59 -24.42
C LEU A 194 17.95 16.23 -23.51
N SER A 195 17.29 17.24 -22.93
CA SER A 195 16.13 17.03 -22.05
C SER A 195 14.95 16.43 -22.79
N LEU A 196 14.66 16.88 -24.03
CA LEU A 196 13.62 16.29 -24.87
C LEU A 196 13.89 14.81 -25.18
N PHE A 197 15.16 14.46 -25.43
CA PHE A 197 15.54 13.06 -25.64
C PHE A 197 15.22 12.20 -24.41
N VAL A 198 15.58 12.66 -23.20
CA VAL A 198 15.27 11.95 -21.95
C VAL A 198 13.76 11.85 -21.72
N LEU A 199 13.02 12.94 -21.99
CA LEU A 199 11.56 12.96 -21.87
C LEU A 199 10.88 11.91 -22.77
N LEU A 200 11.36 11.72 -24.00
CA LEU A 200 10.85 10.70 -24.92
C LEU A 200 11.27 9.28 -24.52
N PHE A 201 12.46 9.12 -23.96
CA PHE A 201 12.99 7.83 -23.57
C PHE A 201 12.28 7.22 -22.35
N ILE A 202 11.88 8.05 -21.37
CA ILE A 202 11.21 7.60 -20.14
C ILE A 202 9.94 6.77 -20.45
N PRO A 203 8.97 7.25 -21.27
CA PRO A 203 7.79 6.48 -21.67
C PRO A 203 8.12 5.17 -22.38
N ILE A 204 9.11 5.17 -23.29
CA ILE A 204 9.50 3.98 -24.07
C ILE A 204 10.03 2.89 -23.12
N SER A 205 10.93 3.25 -22.22
CA SER A 205 11.44 2.34 -21.20
C SER A 205 10.35 1.86 -20.24
N GLY A 206 9.48 2.77 -19.80
CA GLY A 206 8.33 2.42 -18.96
C GLY A 206 7.40 1.42 -19.65
N PHE A 207 7.15 1.57 -20.95
CA PHE A 207 6.33 0.65 -21.73
C PHE A 207 6.93 -0.75 -21.84
N LEU A 208 8.24 -0.84 -22.14
CA LEU A 208 8.95 -2.12 -22.22
C LEU A 208 8.92 -2.87 -20.87
N ILE A 209 9.17 -2.16 -19.76
CA ILE A 209 9.14 -2.73 -18.41
C ILE A 209 7.70 -3.12 -18.01
N SER A 210 6.71 -2.30 -18.33
CA SER A 210 5.29 -2.53 -18.00
C SER A 210 4.73 -3.80 -18.66
N ASN A 211 5.19 -4.15 -19.87
CA ASN A 211 4.79 -5.38 -20.54
C ASN A 211 5.18 -6.65 -19.77
N ILE A 212 6.32 -6.63 -19.06
CA ILE A 212 6.71 -7.73 -18.17
C ILE A 212 5.70 -7.83 -17.02
N GLY A 213 5.36 -6.70 -16.39
CA GLY A 213 4.39 -6.63 -15.28
C GLY A 213 3.01 -7.17 -15.64
N LYS A 214 2.49 -6.86 -16.83
CA LYS A 214 1.18 -7.37 -17.30
C LYS A 214 1.16 -8.89 -17.41
N ARG A 215 2.23 -9.51 -17.93
CA ARG A 215 2.32 -10.97 -18.08
C ARG A 215 2.52 -11.68 -16.74
N LEU A 216 3.17 -11.04 -15.76
CA LEU A 216 3.30 -11.57 -14.39
C LEU A 216 1.95 -11.67 -13.67
N LYS A 217 1.05 -10.70 -13.87
CA LYS A 217 -0.28 -10.70 -13.24
C LYS A 217 -1.06 -11.98 -13.48
N ARG A 218 -1.19 -12.42 -14.74
CA ARG A 218 -1.99 -13.60 -15.10
C ARG A 218 -1.46 -14.88 -14.44
N GLN A 219 -0.14 -15.00 -14.31
CA GLN A 219 0.47 -16.17 -13.67
C GLN A 219 0.38 -16.10 -12.15
N SER A 220 0.50 -14.90 -11.57
CA SER A 220 0.38 -14.70 -10.11
C SER A 220 -1.02 -15.05 -9.60
N LEU A 221 -2.08 -14.71 -10.35
CA LEU A 221 -3.45 -15.12 -10.02
C LEU A 221 -3.60 -16.65 -9.98
N LYS A 222 -3.07 -17.36 -10.98
CA LYS A 222 -3.08 -18.83 -11.00
C LYS A 222 -2.32 -19.44 -9.82
N ALA A 223 -1.18 -18.84 -9.44
CA ALA A 223 -0.41 -19.29 -8.29
C ALA A 223 -1.17 -19.09 -6.98
N GLN A 224 -1.91 -17.98 -6.86
CA GLN A 224 -2.75 -17.69 -5.70
C GLN A 224 -3.95 -18.65 -5.59
N GLU A 225 -4.60 -18.98 -6.71
CA GLU A 225 -5.67 -19.98 -6.76
C GLU A 225 -5.18 -21.36 -6.31
N GLU A 226 -4.04 -21.83 -6.83
CA GLU A 226 -3.45 -23.11 -6.38
C GLU A 226 -3.00 -23.07 -4.91
N SER A 227 -2.50 -21.93 -4.42
CA SER A 227 -2.19 -21.76 -3.00
C SER A 227 -3.43 -21.88 -2.12
N GLY A 228 -4.58 -21.37 -2.58
CA GLY A 228 -5.86 -21.56 -1.89
C GLY A 228 -6.28 -23.04 -1.84
N LEU A 229 -6.12 -23.77 -2.95
CA LEU A 229 -6.39 -25.20 -3.02
C LEU A 229 -5.50 -26.01 -2.05
N LEU A 230 -4.21 -25.66 -1.97
CA LEU A 230 -3.26 -26.29 -1.04
C LEU A 230 -3.68 -26.07 0.42
N ILE A 231 -4.05 -24.84 0.80
CA ILE A 231 -4.56 -24.52 2.14
C ILE A 231 -5.85 -25.29 2.43
N SER A 232 -6.79 -25.33 1.48
CA SER A 232 -8.04 -26.09 1.62
C SER A 232 -7.78 -27.57 1.84
N THR A 233 -6.79 -28.15 1.14
CA THR A 233 -6.41 -29.55 1.32
C THR A 233 -5.90 -29.80 2.75
N VAL A 234 -5.14 -28.87 3.32
CA VAL A 234 -4.68 -28.95 4.72
C VAL A 234 -5.85 -28.81 5.70
N GLU A 235 -6.76 -27.85 5.48
CA GLU A 235 -7.97 -27.67 6.30
C GLU A 235 -8.82 -28.96 6.32
N GLU A 236 -9.11 -29.52 5.14
CA GLU A 236 -9.84 -30.80 4.98
C GLU A 236 -9.12 -31.95 5.68
N THR A 237 -7.79 -32.04 5.54
CA THR A 237 -7.00 -33.12 6.16
C THR A 237 -7.05 -33.04 7.68
N LEU A 238 -6.88 -31.84 8.26
CA LEU A 238 -6.87 -31.66 9.71
C LEU A 238 -8.27 -31.82 10.31
N SER A 239 -9.29 -31.24 9.69
CA SER A 239 -10.68 -31.37 10.13
C SER A 239 -11.19 -32.81 10.00
N GLY A 240 -10.74 -33.54 8.98
CA GLY A 240 -11.13 -34.91 8.67
C GLY A 240 -10.11 -35.96 9.09
N LEU A 241 -9.11 -35.63 9.93
CA LEU A 241 -7.94 -36.49 10.14
C LEU A 241 -8.31 -37.91 10.61
N LYS A 242 -9.32 -38.02 11.48
CA LYS A 242 -9.85 -39.32 11.94
C LYS A 242 -10.38 -40.16 10.78
N ILE A 243 -11.06 -39.56 9.82
CA ILE A 243 -11.60 -40.22 8.62
C ILE A 243 -10.44 -40.64 7.70
N VAL A 244 -9.48 -39.75 7.46
CA VAL A 244 -8.30 -40.06 6.64
C VAL A 244 -7.56 -41.28 7.20
N LYS A 245 -7.41 -41.34 8.53
CA LYS A 245 -6.79 -42.47 9.24
C LYS A 245 -7.64 -43.74 9.23
N SER A 246 -8.95 -43.65 9.46
CA SER A 246 -9.82 -44.84 9.51
C SER A 246 -9.94 -45.54 8.16
N TYR A 247 -9.83 -44.79 7.05
CA TYR A 247 -9.90 -45.33 5.70
C TYR A 247 -8.51 -45.60 5.07
N ASN A 248 -7.41 -45.47 5.83
CA ASN A 248 -6.03 -45.60 5.33
C ASN A 248 -5.75 -44.77 4.05
N ALA A 249 -6.34 -43.57 3.97
CA ALA A 249 -6.34 -42.72 2.78
C ALA A 249 -5.13 -41.76 2.72
N GLU A 250 -4.12 -41.93 3.58
CA GLU A 250 -3.00 -40.98 3.69
C GLU A 250 -2.22 -40.84 2.38
N ALA A 251 -2.04 -41.93 1.63
CA ALA A 251 -1.33 -41.89 0.35
C ALA A 251 -2.04 -40.97 -0.66
N SER A 252 -3.37 -41.02 -0.72
CA SER A 252 -4.18 -40.18 -1.61
C SER A 252 -4.05 -38.70 -1.25
N PHE A 253 -4.17 -38.36 0.03
CA PHE A 253 -4.00 -36.97 0.50
C PHE A 253 -2.56 -36.46 0.33
N LYS A 254 -1.54 -37.30 0.58
CA LYS A 254 -0.15 -36.97 0.29
C LYS A 254 0.06 -36.67 -1.20
N GLN A 255 -0.48 -37.50 -2.09
CA GLN A 255 -0.36 -37.28 -3.53
C GLN A 255 -1.09 -36.00 -3.98
N ARG A 256 -2.30 -35.75 -3.46
CA ARG A 256 -3.07 -34.53 -3.74
C ARG A 256 -2.30 -33.27 -3.32
N PHE A 257 -1.72 -33.30 -2.12
CA PHE A 257 -0.87 -32.23 -1.62
C PHE A 257 0.38 -32.04 -2.49
N SER A 258 1.13 -33.11 -2.77
CA SER A 258 2.35 -33.06 -3.60
C SER A 258 2.06 -32.49 -4.99
N ASN A 259 1.01 -32.96 -5.66
CA ASN A 259 0.61 -32.46 -6.98
C ASN A 259 0.31 -30.95 -6.96
N SER A 260 -0.36 -30.45 -5.92
CA SER A 260 -0.63 -29.02 -5.78
C SER A 260 0.65 -28.24 -5.48
N ALA A 261 1.51 -28.74 -4.59
CA ALA A 261 2.81 -28.15 -4.29
C ALA A 261 3.71 -28.07 -5.54
N ASP A 262 3.75 -29.11 -6.37
CA ASP A 262 4.51 -29.13 -7.62
C ASP A 262 3.97 -28.14 -8.66
N ARG A 263 2.63 -27.99 -8.75
CA ARG A 263 2.02 -26.95 -9.60
C ARG A 263 2.41 -25.56 -9.12
N ILE A 264 2.36 -25.31 -7.81
CA ILE A 264 2.79 -24.06 -7.20
C ILE A 264 4.28 -23.80 -7.51
N LEU A 265 5.15 -24.79 -7.32
CA LEU A 265 6.59 -24.68 -7.62
C LEU A 265 6.82 -24.24 -9.08
N ARG A 266 6.18 -24.90 -10.05
CA ARG A 266 6.28 -24.55 -11.47
C ARG A 266 5.79 -23.13 -11.76
N LEU A 267 4.67 -22.73 -11.15
CA LEU A 267 4.11 -21.39 -11.31
C LEU A 267 5.03 -20.32 -10.72
N ILE A 268 5.47 -20.50 -9.47
CA ILE A 268 6.36 -19.57 -8.77
C ILE A 268 7.69 -19.45 -9.49
N ASN A 269 8.30 -20.54 -9.97
CA ASN A 269 9.54 -20.48 -10.74
C ASN A 269 9.34 -19.72 -12.07
N LYS A 270 8.23 -19.93 -12.77
CA LYS A 270 7.92 -19.20 -14.01
C LYS A 270 7.71 -17.70 -13.77
N ILE A 271 7.06 -17.34 -12.66
CA ILE A 271 6.89 -15.94 -12.21
C ILE A 271 8.25 -15.35 -11.84
N GLY A 272 9.03 -16.06 -11.02
CA GLY A 272 10.35 -15.67 -10.54
C GLY A 272 11.32 -15.39 -11.68
N ASN A 273 11.48 -16.33 -12.62
CA ASN A 273 12.36 -16.17 -13.78
C ASN A 273 11.97 -14.94 -14.61
N LYS A 274 10.68 -14.69 -14.78
CA LYS A 274 10.18 -13.54 -15.54
C LYS A 274 10.32 -12.22 -14.79
N ASN A 275 10.16 -12.22 -13.47
CA ASN A 275 10.41 -11.07 -12.62
C ASN A 275 11.90 -10.73 -12.57
N ASN A 276 12.77 -11.74 -12.51
CA ASN A 276 14.22 -11.58 -12.51
C ASN A 276 14.72 -10.91 -13.80
N LEU A 277 14.09 -11.19 -14.95
CA LEU A 277 14.42 -10.53 -16.22
C LEU A 277 14.21 -9.01 -16.19
N ALA A 278 13.31 -8.50 -15.35
CA ALA A 278 13.02 -7.06 -15.29
C ALA A 278 14.22 -6.23 -14.82
N GLY A 279 15.10 -6.77 -13.98
CA GLY A 279 16.32 -6.10 -13.50
C GLY A 279 17.33 -5.89 -14.63
N PRO A 280 17.90 -6.97 -15.20
CA PRO A 280 18.88 -6.90 -16.28
C PRO A 280 18.38 -6.15 -17.51
N LEU A 281 17.12 -6.36 -17.93
CA LEU A 281 16.56 -5.63 -19.06
C LEU A 281 16.53 -4.12 -18.79
N SER A 282 16.17 -3.72 -17.56
CA SER A 282 16.09 -2.32 -17.17
C SER A 282 17.47 -1.66 -17.01
N GLU A 283 18.48 -2.43 -16.62
CA GLU A 283 19.87 -1.99 -16.60
C GLU A 283 20.42 -1.81 -18.01
N PHE A 284 20.23 -2.81 -18.88
CA PHE A 284 20.62 -2.74 -20.28
C PHE A 284 19.97 -1.55 -21.00
N LEU A 285 18.66 -1.35 -20.83
CA LEU A 285 17.96 -0.18 -21.38
C LEU A 285 18.55 1.13 -20.85
N GLY A 286 18.91 1.20 -19.57
CA GLY A 286 19.57 2.38 -18.99
C GLY A 286 20.94 2.66 -19.61
N ILE A 287 21.75 1.63 -19.84
CA ILE A 287 23.04 1.76 -20.53
C ILE A 287 22.84 2.23 -21.97
N VAL A 288 21.85 1.70 -22.68
CA VAL A 288 21.50 2.16 -24.04
C VAL A 288 21.08 3.64 -24.04
N THR A 289 20.33 4.10 -23.03
CA THR A 289 20.00 5.54 -22.87
C THR A 289 21.26 6.37 -22.74
N ILE A 290 22.15 5.96 -21.84
CA ILE A 290 23.37 6.67 -21.51
C ILE A 290 24.28 6.69 -22.74
N ALA A 291 24.40 5.59 -23.48
CA ALA A 291 25.17 5.53 -24.73
C ALA A 291 24.61 6.48 -25.80
N ALA A 292 23.28 6.51 -25.98
CA ALA A 292 22.65 7.44 -26.93
C ALA A 292 22.83 8.91 -26.52
N LEU A 293 22.72 9.22 -25.22
CA LEU A 293 23.00 10.53 -24.66
C LEU A 293 24.48 10.92 -24.82
N LEU A 294 25.41 9.98 -24.63
CA LEU A 294 26.85 10.18 -24.85
C LEU A 294 27.15 10.50 -26.30
N TRP A 295 26.53 9.79 -27.25
CA TRP A 295 26.74 10.05 -28.68
C TRP A 295 26.19 11.42 -29.10
N TYR A 296 24.93 11.72 -28.77
CA TYR A 296 24.30 12.98 -29.16
C TYR A 296 24.83 14.18 -28.36
N GLY A 297 25.03 14.02 -27.06
CA GLY A 297 25.65 15.02 -26.20
C GLY A 297 27.13 15.25 -26.53
N GLY A 298 27.86 14.20 -26.89
CA GLY A 298 29.22 14.31 -27.42
C GLY A 298 29.29 15.15 -28.69
N LYS A 299 28.33 15.00 -29.60
CA LYS A 299 28.19 15.88 -30.78
C LYS A 299 27.96 17.33 -30.36
N LEU A 300 27.09 17.58 -29.38
CA LEU A 300 26.81 18.93 -28.86
C LEU A 300 28.03 19.60 -28.21
N VAL A 301 28.87 18.82 -27.52
CA VAL A 301 30.09 19.32 -26.85
C VAL A 301 31.25 19.49 -27.84
N LEU A 302 31.52 18.49 -28.69
CA LEU A 302 32.72 18.43 -29.52
C LEU A 302 32.57 19.16 -30.86
N ILE A 303 31.38 19.09 -31.48
CA ILE A 303 31.15 19.62 -32.82
C ILE A 303 30.41 20.95 -32.74
N GLU A 304 29.23 20.96 -32.12
CA GLU A 304 28.37 22.16 -32.08
C GLU A 304 28.82 23.17 -31.00
N LYS A 305 29.67 22.75 -30.05
CA LYS A 305 30.15 23.54 -28.90
C LYS A 305 29.03 24.28 -28.15
N ALA A 306 27.83 23.70 -28.14
CA ALA A 306 26.64 24.30 -27.54
C ALA A 306 26.62 24.15 -26.00
N ILE A 307 27.37 23.19 -25.46
CA ILE A 307 27.41 22.86 -24.03
C ILE A 307 28.87 22.57 -23.62
N GLU A 308 29.27 23.00 -22.43
CA GLU A 308 30.57 22.62 -21.85
C GLU A 308 30.60 21.15 -21.40
N GLY A 309 31.77 20.50 -21.51
CA GLY A 309 31.94 19.10 -21.11
C GLY A 309 31.62 18.83 -19.63
N THR A 310 31.91 19.76 -18.74
CA THR A 310 31.59 19.69 -17.30
C THR A 310 30.09 19.73 -17.04
N THR A 311 29.38 20.62 -17.74
CA THR A 311 27.92 20.71 -17.72
C THR A 311 27.29 19.43 -18.28
N PHE A 312 27.87 18.87 -19.34
CA PHE A 312 27.44 17.60 -19.91
C PHE A 312 27.60 16.43 -18.92
N ILE A 313 28.72 16.32 -18.20
CA ILE A 313 28.90 15.29 -17.16
C ILE A 313 27.85 15.45 -16.04
N GLY A 314 27.58 16.68 -15.60
CA GLY A 314 26.50 16.96 -14.64
C GLY A 314 25.12 16.54 -15.16
N PHE A 315 24.83 16.80 -16.43
CA PHE A 315 23.61 16.36 -17.10
C PHE A 315 23.48 14.83 -17.10
N MET A 316 24.57 14.11 -17.39
CA MET A 316 24.58 12.64 -17.37
C MET A 316 24.27 12.08 -15.97
N GLY A 317 24.80 12.72 -14.92
CA GLY A 317 24.47 12.38 -13.53
C GLY A 317 22.98 12.55 -13.22
N LEU A 318 22.39 13.67 -13.64
CA LEU A 318 20.94 13.92 -13.50
C LEU A 318 20.10 12.91 -14.29
N ALA A 319 20.47 12.62 -15.54
CA ALA A 319 19.77 11.65 -16.37
C ALA A 319 19.77 10.24 -15.73
N TYR A 320 20.92 9.81 -15.19
CA TYR A 320 21.00 8.55 -14.45
C TYR A 320 20.16 8.57 -13.17
N GLY A 321 20.14 9.70 -12.46
CA GLY A 321 19.29 9.92 -11.28
C GLY A 321 17.80 9.74 -11.55
N ILE A 322 17.31 10.11 -12.74
CA ILE A 322 15.90 9.95 -13.16
C ILE A 322 15.54 8.49 -13.53
N LEU A 323 16.51 7.69 -14.00
CA LEU A 323 16.25 6.31 -14.41
C LEU A 323 15.71 5.45 -13.25
N THR A 324 16.20 5.65 -12.03
CA THR A 324 15.78 4.87 -10.85
C THR A 324 14.31 5.12 -10.46
N PRO A 325 13.85 6.37 -10.28
CA PRO A 325 12.44 6.73 -10.12
C PRO A 325 11.51 6.13 -11.18
N ALA A 326 11.89 6.22 -12.46
CA ALA A 326 11.08 5.71 -13.56
C ALA A 326 10.88 4.18 -13.46
N LYS A 327 11.91 3.45 -13.01
CA LYS A 327 11.85 2.00 -12.73
C LYS A 327 10.92 1.69 -11.55
N ALA A 328 10.99 2.48 -10.48
CA ALA A 328 10.16 2.30 -9.29
C ALA A 328 8.66 2.43 -9.63
N ILE A 329 8.28 3.46 -10.39
CA ILE A 329 6.91 3.69 -10.88
C ILE A 329 6.42 2.47 -11.69
N SER A 330 7.26 1.94 -12.58
CA SER A 330 6.92 0.79 -13.41
C SER A 330 6.65 -0.48 -12.59
N LYS A 331 7.48 -0.76 -11.57
CA LYS A 331 7.33 -1.93 -10.69
C LYS A 331 6.10 -1.84 -9.77
N ALA A 332 5.74 -0.64 -9.36
CA ALA A 332 4.71 -0.44 -8.38
C ALA A 332 3.28 -0.74 -8.86
N SER A 333 3.02 -0.61 -10.16
CA SER A 333 1.69 -0.82 -10.75
C SER A 333 1.04 -2.16 -10.35
N TYR A 334 1.84 -3.19 -10.06
CA TYR A 334 1.35 -4.47 -9.54
C TYR A 334 0.94 -4.40 -8.06
N LYS A 335 1.82 -3.88 -7.19
CA LYS A 335 1.59 -3.77 -5.75
C LYS A 335 0.37 -2.89 -5.43
N VAL A 336 0.15 -1.84 -6.23
CA VAL A 336 -1.05 -0.99 -6.14
C VAL A 336 -2.33 -1.81 -6.33
N LYS A 337 -2.39 -2.68 -7.34
CA LYS A 337 -3.61 -3.46 -7.64
C LYS A 337 -3.94 -4.49 -6.56
N ASN A 338 -2.93 -5.16 -6.00
CA ASN A 338 -3.15 -6.13 -4.92
C ASN A 338 -3.68 -5.44 -3.65
N GLY A 339 -3.11 -4.29 -3.31
CA GLY A 339 -3.62 -3.49 -2.20
C GLY A 339 -5.04 -3.00 -2.40
N ILE A 340 -5.45 -2.70 -3.63
CA ILE A 340 -6.83 -2.33 -3.93
C ILE A 340 -7.78 -3.48 -3.60
N ALA A 341 -7.48 -4.69 -4.07
CA ALA A 341 -8.31 -5.86 -3.79
C ALA A 341 -8.34 -6.23 -2.30
N ALA A 342 -7.20 -6.09 -1.61
CA ALA A 342 -7.14 -6.27 -0.16
C ALA A 342 -7.98 -5.22 0.58
N ALA A 343 -7.94 -3.96 0.14
CA ALA A 343 -8.76 -2.90 0.70
C ALA A 343 -10.25 -3.17 0.53
N ASP A 344 -10.71 -3.56 -0.67
CA ASP A 344 -12.12 -3.88 -0.92
C ASP A 344 -12.62 -4.96 0.06
N ARG A 345 -11.81 -5.99 0.30
CA ARG A 345 -12.13 -7.08 1.24
C ARG A 345 -12.11 -6.65 2.71
N VAL A 346 -11.22 -5.75 3.10
CA VAL A 346 -11.18 -5.16 4.46
C VAL A 346 -12.42 -4.30 4.68
N PHE A 347 -12.73 -3.40 3.76
CA PHE A 347 -13.88 -2.50 3.88
C PHE A 347 -15.21 -3.23 3.70
N GLU A 348 -15.28 -4.35 2.98
CA GLU A 348 -16.46 -5.23 2.98
C GLU A 348 -16.86 -5.67 4.40
N VAL A 349 -15.89 -5.93 5.28
CA VAL A 349 -16.17 -6.27 6.67
C VAL A 349 -16.45 -5.01 7.49
N LEU A 350 -15.63 -3.96 7.37
CA LEU A 350 -15.82 -2.73 8.16
C LEU A 350 -17.10 -1.97 7.84
N GLU A 351 -17.60 -2.06 6.60
CA GLU A 351 -18.83 -1.43 6.14
C GLU A 351 -20.04 -2.37 6.27
N SER A 352 -19.87 -3.57 6.83
CA SER A 352 -21.00 -4.45 7.10
C SER A 352 -21.84 -3.93 8.26
N GLU A 353 -23.15 -3.82 8.05
CA GLU A 353 -24.07 -3.30 9.04
C GLU A 353 -24.53 -4.39 10.02
N ASP A 354 -24.73 -4.02 11.28
CA ASP A 354 -25.44 -4.87 12.25
C ASP A 354 -26.93 -4.82 11.93
N SER A 355 -27.40 -5.86 11.25
CA SER A 355 -28.82 -6.02 10.88
C SER A 355 -29.76 -6.17 12.07
N MET A 356 -29.26 -6.31 13.30
CA MET A 356 -30.05 -6.51 14.52
C MET A 356 -29.68 -5.49 15.59
N SER A 357 -29.34 -4.26 15.21
CA SER A 357 -29.08 -3.17 16.16
C SER A 357 -30.28 -2.91 17.09
N ASP A 358 -30.00 -2.40 18.29
CA ASP A 358 -31.05 -2.01 19.24
C ASP A 358 -31.90 -0.87 18.63
N GLU A 359 -33.22 -0.92 18.82
CA GLU A 359 -34.10 0.18 18.43
C GLU A 359 -33.72 1.47 19.20
N GLU A 360 -33.89 2.66 18.61
CA GLU A 360 -33.54 3.94 19.25
C GLU A 360 -34.18 4.13 20.64
N ASN A 361 -35.37 3.56 20.85
CA ASN A 361 -36.12 3.61 22.11
C ASN A 361 -36.17 2.25 22.84
N ALA A 362 -35.16 1.40 22.62
CA ALA A 362 -35.08 0.10 23.27
C ALA A 362 -35.05 0.24 24.79
N LYS A 363 -35.90 -0.54 25.46
CA LYS A 363 -36.02 -0.56 26.93
C LYS A 363 -34.95 -1.47 27.53
N PHE A 364 -34.52 -1.14 28.73
CA PHE A 364 -33.70 -2.04 29.53
C PHE A 364 -34.61 -2.93 30.39
N ILE A 365 -34.50 -4.26 30.27
CA ILE A 365 -35.25 -5.18 31.14
C ILE A 365 -34.43 -5.48 32.39
N SER A 366 -34.99 -5.16 33.58
CA SER A 366 -34.33 -5.41 34.87
C SER A 366 -34.90 -6.64 35.59
N GLU A 367 -36.12 -7.04 35.26
CA GLU A 367 -36.86 -8.11 35.94
C GLU A 367 -37.69 -8.92 34.96
N PHE A 368 -37.85 -10.22 35.27
CA PHE A 368 -38.75 -11.14 34.57
C PHE A 368 -39.87 -11.59 35.51
N ASN A 369 -41.13 -11.31 35.18
CA ASN A 369 -42.24 -11.35 36.12
C ASN A 369 -43.39 -12.28 35.73
N LYS A 370 -43.67 -12.50 34.44
CA LYS A 370 -44.87 -13.24 33.99
C LYS A 370 -44.54 -14.46 33.16
N SER A 371 -44.04 -14.28 31.94
CA SER A 371 -43.96 -15.37 30.96
C SER A 371 -43.16 -14.99 29.71
N ILE A 372 -42.63 -16.01 29.03
CA ILE A 372 -42.09 -15.90 27.68
C ILE A 372 -43.11 -16.50 26.70
N ALA A 373 -43.39 -15.82 25.60
CA ALA A 373 -44.31 -16.29 24.57
C ALA A 373 -43.67 -16.22 23.18
N LEU A 374 -43.66 -17.34 22.46
CA LEU A 374 -43.36 -17.40 21.04
C LEU A 374 -44.68 -17.55 20.30
N LYS A 375 -44.96 -16.66 19.35
CA LYS A 375 -46.25 -16.61 18.63
C LYS A 375 -46.02 -16.72 17.13
N ASN A 376 -46.53 -17.80 16.55
CA ASN A 376 -46.57 -18.06 15.10
C ASN A 376 -45.20 -17.90 14.43
N ILE A 377 -44.15 -18.46 15.05
CA ILE A 377 -42.78 -18.29 14.58
C ILE A 377 -42.56 -19.07 13.29
N VAL A 378 -42.21 -18.34 12.24
CA VAL A 378 -41.62 -18.88 11.02
C VAL A 378 -40.18 -18.40 10.94
N PHE A 379 -39.24 -19.33 10.79
CA PHE A 379 -37.81 -19.00 10.77
C PHE A 379 -37.01 -19.83 9.78
N LYS A 380 -36.10 -19.15 9.07
CA LYS A 380 -35.11 -19.72 8.16
C LYS A 380 -33.74 -19.04 8.35
N TYR A 381 -32.66 -19.83 8.32
CA TYR A 381 -31.30 -19.27 8.33
C TYR A 381 -30.90 -18.71 6.95
N GLU A 382 -31.32 -19.38 5.87
CA GLU A 382 -31.10 -18.92 4.50
C GLU A 382 -32.38 -19.07 3.65
N LYS A 383 -32.58 -20.23 3.02
CA LYS A 383 -33.71 -20.47 2.12
C LYS A 383 -34.75 -21.43 2.69
N GLU A 384 -34.33 -22.40 3.48
CA GLU A 384 -35.23 -23.42 4.04
C GLU A 384 -35.76 -23.04 5.41
N ASN A 385 -37.06 -23.23 5.60
CA ASN A 385 -37.72 -23.01 6.88
C ASN A 385 -37.35 -24.14 7.85
N VAL A 386 -36.86 -23.75 9.02
CA VAL A 386 -36.54 -24.65 10.14
C VAL A 386 -37.69 -24.71 11.14
N LEU A 387 -38.42 -23.60 11.30
CA LEU A 387 -39.64 -23.51 12.09
C LEU A 387 -40.78 -23.02 11.18
N ASN A 388 -41.92 -23.69 11.27
CA ASN A 388 -43.14 -23.32 10.56
C ASN A 388 -44.27 -23.22 11.59
N ASP A 389 -44.79 -22.01 11.78
CA ASP A 389 -45.92 -21.69 12.67
C ASP A 389 -45.78 -22.24 14.10
N PHE A 390 -44.61 -22.05 14.71
CA PHE A 390 -44.36 -22.53 16.08
C PHE A 390 -44.87 -21.54 17.13
N SER A 391 -45.69 -22.02 18.07
CA SER A 391 -46.22 -21.22 19.18
C SER A 391 -46.08 -21.95 20.52
N ILE A 392 -45.60 -21.25 21.55
CA ILE A 392 -45.54 -21.76 22.93
C ILE A 392 -45.55 -20.60 23.93
N SER A 393 -46.16 -20.81 25.10
CA SER A 393 -46.10 -19.87 26.22
C SER A 393 -45.56 -20.58 27.46
N VAL A 394 -44.58 -19.99 28.11
CA VAL A 394 -43.87 -20.52 29.28
C VAL A 394 -43.99 -19.53 30.44
N LYS A 395 -44.62 -19.94 31.54
CA LYS A 395 -44.81 -19.09 32.72
C LYS A 395 -43.54 -19.00 33.57
N LYS A 396 -43.40 -17.92 34.35
CA LYS A 396 -42.32 -17.77 35.33
C LYS A 396 -42.28 -18.96 36.29
N GLY A 397 -41.10 -19.55 36.46
CA GLY A 397 -40.88 -20.73 37.30
C GLY A 397 -41.27 -22.07 36.65
N GLN A 398 -41.80 -22.06 35.42
CA GLN A 398 -42.15 -23.28 34.70
C GLN A 398 -40.93 -23.86 33.97
N THR A 399 -40.67 -25.15 34.14
CA THR A 399 -39.66 -25.88 33.37
C THR A 399 -40.31 -26.53 32.15
N VAL A 400 -39.74 -26.30 30.96
CA VAL A 400 -40.20 -26.88 29.70
C VAL A 400 -39.04 -27.63 29.04
N ALA A 401 -39.30 -28.87 28.63
CA ALA A 401 -38.34 -29.68 27.88
C ALA A 401 -38.75 -29.78 26.41
N LEU A 402 -37.84 -29.41 25.50
CA LEU A 402 -38.02 -29.58 24.05
C LEU A 402 -37.35 -30.88 23.61
N VAL A 403 -38.15 -31.85 23.16
CA VAL A 403 -37.68 -33.18 22.72
C VAL A 403 -38.07 -33.40 21.26
N GLY A 404 -37.20 -34.03 20.47
CA GLY A 404 -37.46 -34.34 19.07
C GLY A 404 -36.21 -34.85 18.35
N GLN A 405 -36.36 -35.29 17.10
CA GLN A 405 -35.25 -35.78 16.26
C GLN A 405 -34.21 -34.69 15.95
N SER A 406 -33.00 -35.07 15.52
CA SER A 406 -32.00 -34.10 15.06
C SER A 406 -32.57 -33.24 13.92
N GLY A 407 -32.28 -31.94 13.91
CA GLY A 407 -32.81 -31.01 12.90
C GLY A 407 -34.23 -30.48 13.17
N SER A 408 -34.94 -30.95 14.22
CA SER A 408 -36.31 -30.50 14.53
C SER A 408 -36.43 -29.05 15.06
N GLY A 409 -35.41 -28.20 14.92
CA GLY A 409 -35.45 -26.79 15.34
C GLY A 409 -35.19 -26.49 16.82
N LYS A 410 -34.89 -27.48 17.68
CA LYS A 410 -34.66 -27.27 19.13
C LYS A 410 -33.60 -26.21 19.44
N SER A 411 -32.40 -26.34 18.87
CA SER A 411 -31.32 -25.36 19.06
C SER A 411 -31.66 -24.01 18.43
N THR A 412 -32.45 -24.00 17.35
CA THR A 412 -32.94 -22.77 16.72
C THR A 412 -33.84 -21.98 17.67
N ILE A 413 -34.77 -22.65 18.37
CA ILE A 413 -35.63 -22.00 19.37
C ILE A 413 -34.78 -21.38 20.49
N ALA A 414 -33.77 -22.10 20.98
CA ALA A 414 -32.85 -21.56 21.98
C ALA A 414 -32.10 -20.31 21.48
N ASN A 415 -31.58 -20.35 20.24
CA ASN A 415 -30.87 -19.21 19.64
C ASN A 415 -31.78 -18.00 19.39
N LEU A 416 -33.06 -18.22 19.07
CA LEU A 416 -34.05 -17.16 18.88
C LEU A 416 -34.44 -16.51 20.20
N LEU A 417 -34.57 -17.30 21.27
CA LEU A 417 -34.85 -16.80 22.62
C LEU A 417 -33.74 -15.88 23.15
N THR A 418 -32.48 -16.21 22.88
CA THR A 418 -31.32 -15.36 23.23
C THR A 418 -31.05 -14.26 22.21
N ARG A 419 -31.96 -14.06 21.25
CA ARG A 419 -31.86 -13.07 20.16
C ARG A 419 -30.52 -13.09 19.40
N PHE A 420 -29.94 -14.29 19.21
CA PHE A 420 -28.82 -14.45 18.27
C PHE A 420 -29.26 -14.35 16.81
N TYR A 421 -30.57 -14.49 16.58
CA TYR A 421 -31.24 -14.27 15.31
C TYR A 421 -32.60 -13.61 15.59
N ASP A 422 -33.03 -12.72 14.70
CA ASP A 422 -34.39 -12.22 14.67
C ASP A 422 -35.29 -13.17 13.87
N VAL A 423 -36.55 -13.28 14.29
CA VAL A 423 -37.56 -14.09 13.60
C VAL A 423 -37.94 -13.48 12.25
N ASN A 424 -38.25 -14.32 11.26
CA ASN A 424 -38.70 -13.86 9.95
C ASN A 424 -40.17 -13.44 10.00
N GLU A 425 -41.02 -14.25 10.63
CA GLU A 425 -42.44 -13.94 10.88
C GLU A 425 -42.81 -14.40 12.30
N GLY A 426 -43.84 -13.77 12.87
CA GLY A 426 -44.24 -13.96 14.27
C GLY A 426 -43.53 -13.01 15.23
N SER A 427 -43.67 -13.28 16.53
CA SER A 427 -43.05 -12.47 17.59
C SER A 427 -42.62 -13.32 18.79
N ILE A 428 -41.57 -12.88 19.45
CA ILE A 428 -41.11 -13.43 20.73
C ILE A 428 -41.28 -12.32 21.76
N GLU A 429 -42.08 -12.59 22.79
CA GLU A 429 -42.43 -11.62 23.83
C GLU A 429 -41.93 -12.09 25.19
N ILE A 430 -41.34 -11.18 25.95
CA ILE A 430 -41.05 -11.33 27.38
C ILE A 430 -42.01 -10.40 28.13
N ASP A 431 -42.84 -10.97 29.00
CA ASP A 431 -43.86 -10.26 29.78
C ASP A 431 -44.85 -9.43 28.92
N GLY A 432 -45.08 -9.87 27.68
CA GLY A 432 -45.96 -9.22 26.72
C GLY A 432 -45.31 -8.12 25.88
N ILE A 433 -43.99 -7.92 26.00
CA ILE A 433 -43.22 -6.96 25.20
C ILE A 433 -42.29 -7.74 24.26
N ASP A 434 -42.30 -7.40 22.98
CA ASP A 434 -41.43 -8.02 21.98
C ASP A 434 -39.94 -7.83 22.34
N ILE A 435 -39.14 -8.89 22.21
CA ILE A 435 -37.69 -8.87 22.47
C ILE A 435 -36.93 -7.83 21.64
N LYS A 436 -37.46 -7.42 20.47
CA LYS A 436 -36.88 -6.37 19.63
C LYS A 436 -36.88 -5.00 20.29
N LYS A 437 -37.84 -4.76 21.20
CA LYS A 437 -37.99 -3.51 21.95
C LYS A 437 -37.09 -3.45 23.19
N PHE A 438 -36.30 -4.48 23.47
CA PHE A 438 -35.33 -4.48 24.56
C PHE A 438 -33.90 -4.33 24.04
N THR A 439 -33.03 -3.75 24.87
CA THR A 439 -31.59 -3.71 24.58
C THR A 439 -31.00 -5.11 24.58
N LYS A 440 -30.20 -5.47 23.57
CA LYS A 440 -29.57 -6.80 23.44
C LYS A 440 -28.76 -7.21 24.67
N LYS A 441 -28.16 -6.24 25.37
CA LYS A 441 -27.37 -6.49 26.60
C LYS A 441 -28.21 -6.92 27.80
N SER A 442 -29.50 -6.56 27.81
CA SER A 442 -30.41 -6.81 28.94
C SER A 442 -31.21 -8.11 28.80
N LEU A 443 -31.33 -8.63 27.58
CA LEU A 443 -31.86 -9.96 27.27
C LEU A 443 -30.84 -11.04 27.65
#